data_AF-A0A2H9PUW7-F1
#
_entry.id   AF-A0A2H9PUW7-F1
#
_cell.length_a   1.000
_cell.length_b   1.000
_cell.length_c   1.000
_cell.angle_alpha   90.00
_cell.angle_beta   90.00
_cell.angle_gamma   90.00
#
_symmetry.space_group_name_H-M   'P 1'
#
loop_
_entity.id
_entity.type
_entity.pdbx_description
1 polymer ?
#
loop_
_entity_poly.entity_id
_entity_poly.type
_entity_poly.pdbx_seq_one_letter_code
_entity_poly.pdbx_strand_id
1 'polypeptide(L)'
;MQHLTEPKNMFSGFLGILLLAFGGIPLLGQFGVLKSVPAWMTSVATSIGVYVIAAAGFIILVDGIMEDHVHKHPTIIAGLVFLALGIVAVLGEHGSIPFKIPLPPLLYYILFTVEAFFLLMAWLTML
;
A
#
# COMPACT_ATOMS: atom_id res chain seq x y z
N MET A 1 -26.30 17.35 0.05
CA MET A 1 -26.53 16.12 -0.76
C MET A 1 -25.91 16.17 -2.17
N GLN A 2 -25.37 17.29 -2.66
CA GLN A 2 -24.69 17.36 -3.97
C GLN A 2 -23.22 16.87 -3.98
N HIS A 3 -22.60 16.61 -2.83
CA HIS A 3 -21.20 16.13 -2.75
C HIS A 3 -21.02 14.61 -2.89
N LEU A 4 -22.13 13.85 -2.91
CA LEU A 4 -22.12 12.38 -2.99
C LEU A 4 -21.92 11.82 -4.40
N THR A 5 -22.15 12.65 -5.43
CA THR A 5 -22.14 12.22 -6.83
C THR A 5 -20.85 12.53 -7.55
N GLU A 6 -19.86 13.14 -6.88
CA GLU A 6 -18.55 13.28 -7.48
C GLU A 6 -17.93 11.89 -7.65
N PRO A 7 -17.64 11.45 -8.89
CA PRO A 7 -17.16 10.09 -9.16
C PRO A 7 -15.90 9.76 -8.37
N LYS A 8 -15.08 10.77 -8.06
CA LYS A 8 -13.87 10.69 -7.26
C LYS A 8 -14.15 10.21 -5.83
N ASN A 9 -15.23 10.70 -5.20
CA ASN A 9 -15.55 10.39 -3.80
C ASN A 9 -16.08 8.96 -3.69
N MET A 10 -16.93 8.53 -4.63
CA MET A 10 -17.40 7.15 -4.72
C MET A 10 -16.25 6.17 -4.99
N PHE A 11 -15.30 6.54 -5.85
CA PHE A 11 -14.13 5.72 -6.15
C PHE A 11 -13.24 5.53 -4.92
N SER A 12 -12.97 6.59 -4.14
CA SER A 12 -12.18 6.49 -2.90
C SER A 12 -12.85 5.58 -1.87
N GLY A 13 -14.17 5.71 -1.68
CA GLY A 13 -14.93 4.83 -0.79
C GLY A 13 -14.87 3.36 -1.21
N PHE A 14 -15.09 3.08 -2.50
CA PHE A 14 -15.01 1.72 -3.04
C PHE A 14 -13.61 1.12 -2.91
N LEU A 15 -12.57 1.89 -3.25
CA LEU A 15 -11.18 1.48 -3.12
C LEU A 15 -10.81 1.21 -1.65
N GLY A 16 -11.28 2.05 -0.73
CA GLY A 16 -11.11 1.85 0.70
C GLY A 16 -11.73 0.55 1.20
N ILE A 17 -12.96 0.22 0.77
CA ILE A 17 -13.62 -1.06 1.11
C ILE A 17 -12.81 -2.25 0.56
N LEU A 18 -12.35 -2.17 -0.69
CA LEU A 18 -11.56 -3.24 -1.30
C LEU A 18 -10.23 -3.44 -0.55
N LEU A 19 -9.49 -2.37 -0.27
CA LEU A 19 -8.24 -2.43 0.48
C LEU A 19 -8.46 -2.96 1.90
N LEU A 20 -9.59 -2.63 2.54
CA LEU A 20 -9.94 -3.18 3.85
C LEU A 20 -10.20 -4.68 3.76
N ALA A 21 -10.85 -5.17 2.71
CA ALA A 21 -11.06 -6.59 2.49
C ALA A 21 -9.73 -7.33 2.23
N PHE A 22 -8.84 -6.76 1.40
CA PHE A 22 -7.55 -7.39 1.06
C PHE A 22 -6.48 -7.26 2.16
N GLY A 23 -6.56 -6.23 3.02
CA GLY A 23 -5.65 -6.05 4.15
C GLY A 23 -6.21 -6.65 5.43
N GLY A 24 -7.43 -6.26 5.80
CA GLY A 24 -8.05 -6.57 7.08
C GLY A 24 -8.44 -8.04 7.24
N ILE A 25 -8.99 -8.69 6.21
CA ILE A 25 -9.38 -10.11 6.30
C ILE A 25 -8.14 -11.01 6.52
N PRO A 26 -7.06 -10.90 5.72
CA PRO A 26 -5.82 -11.62 6.00
C PRO A 26 -5.19 -11.27 7.35
N LEU A 27 -5.24 -10.00 7.77
CA LEU A 27 -4.73 -9.55 9.06
C LEU A 27 -5.45 -10.26 10.22
N LEU A 28 -6.78 -10.29 10.19
CA LEU A 28 -7.60 -11.00 11.19
C LEU A 28 -7.33 -12.52 11.19
N GLY A 29 -7.04 -13.10 10.02
CA GLY A 29 -6.60 -14.49 9.91
C GLY A 29 -5.26 -14.76 10.60
N GLN A 30 -4.29 -13.86 10.46
CA GLN A 30 -2.98 -13.98 11.11
C GLN A 30 -3.08 -13.92 12.65
N PHE A 31 -4.03 -13.16 13.19
CA PHE A 31 -4.30 -13.09 14.63
C PHE A 31 -5.19 -14.24 15.15
N GLY A 32 -5.56 -15.21 14.31
CA GLY A 32 -6.39 -16.34 14.70
C GLY A 32 -7.87 -15.99 14.94
N VAL A 33 -8.30 -14.78 14.58
CA VAL A 33 -9.72 -14.37 14.66
C VAL A 33 -10.53 -15.11 13.60
N LEU A 34 -9.94 -15.34 12.42
CA LEU A 34 -10.53 -16.13 11.34
C LEU A 34 -9.77 -17.45 11.17
N LYS A 35 -10.50 -18.57 11.16
CA LYS A 35 -9.92 -19.93 11.04
C LYS A 35 -9.27 -20.22 9.69
N SER A 36 -9.73 -19.56 8.63
CA SER A 36 -9.21 -19.78 7.28
C SER A 36 -9.39 -18.51 6.46
N VAL A 37 -8.29 -18.06 5.86
CA VAL A 37 -8.31 -17.02 4.83
C VAL A 37 -7.97 -17.69 3.50
N PRO A 38 -8.73 -17.43 2.42
CA PRO A 38 -8.42 -18.02 1.12
C PRO A 38 -7.01 -17.64 0.65
N ALA A 39 -6.23 -18.64 0.21
CA ALA A 39 -4.84 -18.43 -0.21
C ALA A 39 -4.69 -17.45 -1.40
N TRP A 40 -5.73 -17.35 -2.24
CA TRP A 40 -5.76 -16.39 -3.34
C TRP A 40 -5.79 -14.94 -2.83
N MET A 41 -6.46 -14.66 -1.69
CA MET A 41 -6.49 -13.30 -1.12
C MET A 41 -5.11 -12.90 -0.62
N THR A 42 -4.42 -13.82 0.07
CA THR A 42 -3.07 -13.57 0.58
C THR A 42 -2.09 -13.34 -0.58
N SER A 43 -2.19 -14.13 -1.65
CA SER A 43 -1.33 -13.97 -2.82
C SER A 43 -1.55 -12.65 -3.54
N VAL A 44 -2.82 -12.27 -3.75
CA VAL A 44 -3.16 -11.00 -4.43
C VAL A 44 -2.70 -9.81 -3.59
N ALA A 45 -2.92 -9.85 -2.27
CA ALA A 45 -2.50 -8.78 -1.36
C ALA A 45 -0.97 -8.61 -1.36
N THR A 46 -0.21 -9.70 -1.33
CA THR A 46 1.26 -9.62 -1.39
C THR A 46 1.75 -9.12 -2.75
N SER A 47 1.17 -9.61 -3.86
CA SER A 47 1.59 -9.18 -5.20
C SER A 47 1.30 -7.70 -5.44
N ILE A 48 0.10 -7.21 -5.10
CA ILE A 48 -0.23 -5.78 -5.21
C ILE A 48 0.59 -4.96 -4.23
N GLY A 49 0.80 -5.45 -3.00
CA GLY A 49 1.53 -4.76 -1.96
C GLY A 49 2.96 -4.41 -2.34
N VAL A 50 3.64 -5.30 -3.06
CA VAL A 50 4.98 -5.07 -3.59
C VAL A 50 5.02 -3.88 -4.56
N TYR A 51 4.01 -3.75 -5.44
CA TYR A 51 3.90 -2.59 -6.33
C TYR A 51 3.57 -1.29 -5.58
N VAL A 52 2.72 -1.37 -4.57
CA VAL A 52 2.36 -0.20 -3.74
C VAL A 52 3.59 0.35 -3.01
N ILE A 53 4.46 -0.51 -2.48
CA ILE A 53 5.72 -0.06 -1.85
C ILE A 53 6.64 0.63 -2.87
N ALA A 54 6.78 0.07 -4.07
CA ALA A 54 7.58 0.68 -5.12
C ALA A 54 7.01 2.06 -5.53
N ALA A 55 5.69 2.17 -5.67
CA ALA A 55 5.01 3.43 -5.98
C ALA A 55 5.18 4.46 -4.84
N ALA A 56 5.05 4.04 -3.58
CA ALA A 56 5.26 4.91 -2.42
C ALA A 56 6.71 5.44 -2.36
N GLY A 57 7.70 4.58 -2.62
CA GLY A 57 9.09 5.00 -2.71
C GLY A 57 9.33 6.03 -3.82
N PHE A 58 8.66 5.86 -4.97
CA PHE A 58 8.71 6.84 -6.07
C PHE A 58 8.06 8.17 -5.69
N ILE A 59 6.91 8.15 -5.01
CA ILE A 59 6.23 9.37 -4.55
C ILE A 59 7.11 10.14 -3.56
N ILE A 60 7.66 9.46 -2.54
CA ILE A 60 8.58 10.08 -1.57
C ILE A 60 9.79 10.71 -2.28
N LEU A 61 10.31 10.04 -3.31
CA LEU A 61 11.40 10.58 -4.11
C LEU A 61 11.01 11.87 -4.84
N VAL A 62 9.84 11.89 -5.47
CA VAL A 62 9.31 13.09 -6.17
C VAL A 62 9.09 14.23 -5.18
N ASP A 63 8.46 13.95 -4.04
CA ASP A 63 8.22 14.94 -2.98
C ASP A 63 9.55 15.51 -2.47
N GLY A 64 10.54 14.65 -2.24
CA GLY A 64 11.88 15.08 -1.85
C GLY A 64 12.56 15.97 -2.89
N ILE A 65 12.35 15.72 -4.19
CA ILE A 65 12.91 16.58 -5.26
C ILE A 65 12.24 17.96 -5.26
N MET A 66 10.93 18.00 -5.04
CA MET A 66 10.12 19.23 -4.98
C MET A 66 10.33 20.04 -3.70
N GLU A 67 10.86 19.43 -2.65
CA GLU A 67 11.09 20.08 -1.37
C GLU A 67 12.19 21.14 -1.45
N ASP A 68 11.97 22.27 -0.77
CA ASP A 68 12.81 23.45 -0.95
C ASP A 68 14.18 23.27 -0.28
N HIS A 69 14.32 23.16 1.05
CA HIS A 69 15.67 23.25 1.65
C HIS A 69 16.00 22.33 2.85
N VAL A 70 15.15 22.23 3.88
CA VAL A 70 15.59 21.60 5.15
C VAL A 70 15.56 20.07 5.12
N HIS A 71 14.58 19.47 4.45
CA HIS A 71 14.39 18.01 4.42
C HIS A 71 14.63 17.38 3.05
N LYS A 72 14.97 18.18 2.04
CA LYS A 72 15.22 17.74 0.66
C LYS A 72 16.13 16.51 0.58
N HIS A 73 17.34 16.61 1.13
CA HIS A 73 18.32 15.53 1.07
C HIS A 73 17.87 14.25 1.79
N PRO A 74 17.45 14.29 3.07
CA PRO A 74 16.98 13.08 3.74
C PRO A 74 15.74 12.47 3.08
N THR A 75 14.79 13.27 2.57
CA THR A 75 13.60 12.78 1.86
C THR A 75 13.98 12.09 0.54
N ILE A 76 14.89 12.67 -0.25
CA ILE A 76 15.40 12.04 -1.48
C ILE A 76 16.11 10.72 -1.18
N ILE A 77 16.98 10.69 -0.15
CA ILE A 77 17.70 9.47 0.23
C ILE A 77 16.71 8.39 0.67
N ALA A 78 15.74 8.73 1.52
CA ALA A 78 14.69 7.81 1.93
C ALA A 78 13.91 7.29 0.71
N GLY A 79 13.47 8.19 -0.18
CA GLY A 79 12.76 7.83 -1.41
C GLY A 79 13.55 6.87 -2.29
N LEU A 80 14.85 7.13 -2.52
CA LEU A 80 15.72 6.23 -3.28
C LEU A 80 15.86 4.85 -2.62
N VAL A 81 15.99 4.79 -1.29
CA VAL A 81 16.08 3.52 -0.56
C VAL A 81 14.76 2.75 -0.67
N PHE A 82 13.62 3.39 -0.40
CA PHE A 82 12.31 2.75 -0.53
C PHE A 82 12.01 2.31 -1.96
N LEU A 83 12.36 3.12 -2.95
CA LEU A 83 12.21 2.79 -4.36
C LEU A 83 13.10 1.61 -4.75
N ALA A 84 14.36 1.59 -4.33
CA ALA A 84 15.27 0.48 -4.58
C ALA A 84 14.75 -0.82 -3.94
N LEU A 85 14.30 -0.77 -2.68
CA LEU A 85 13.71 -1.92 -1.98
C LEU A 85 12.44 -2.41 -2.68
N GLY A 86 11.57 -1.50 -3.12
CA GLY A 86 10.36 -1.81 -3.87
C GLY A 86 10.66 -2.44 -5.24
N ILE A 87 11.57 -1.86 -6.02
CA ILE A 87 12.00 -2.40 -7.32
C ILE A 87 12.60 -3.79 -7.15
N VAL A 88 13.47 -3.98 -6.15
CA VAL A 88 14.04 -5.28 -5.85
C VAL A 88 12.93 -6.28 -5.50
N ALA A 89 11.98 -5.91 -4.66
CA ALA A 89 10.87 -6.78 -4.30
C ALA A 89 10.05 -7.17 -5.56
N VAL A 90 9.76 -6.22 -6.45
CA VAL A 90 9.08 -6.48 -7.73
C VAL A 90 9.88 -7.44 -8.60
N LEU A 91 11.16 -7.15 -8.84
CA LEU A 91 12.01 -7.96 -9.73
C LEU A 91 12.23 -9.38 -9.17
N GLY A 92 12.32 -9.51 -7.85
CA GLY A 92 12.43 -10.79 -7.15
C GLY A 92 11.17 -11.64 -7.27
N GLU A 93 9.99 -11.03 -7.18
CA GLU A 93 8.71 -11.73 -7.40
C GLU A 93 8.57 -12.25 -8.84
N HIS A 94 9.03 -11.50 -9.84
CA HIS A 94 9.01 -11.94 -11.25
C HIS A 94 10.15 -12.88 -11.64
N GLY A 95 11.05 -13.21 -10.70
CA GLY A 95 12.20 -14.09 -10.97
C GLY A 95 13.23 -13.47 -11.94
N SER A 96 13.21 -12.15 -12.13
CA SER A 96 14.18 -11.44 -12.99
C SER A 96 15.55 -11.32 -12.34
N ILE A 97 15.61 -11.48 -11.01
CA ILE A 97 16.83 -11.47 -10.21
C ILE A 97 16.83 -12.69 -9.26
N PRO A 98 18.02 -13.22 -8.91
CA PRO A 98 18.14 -14.41 -8.05
C PRO A 98 17.94 -14.11 -6.57
N PHE A 99 17.82 -12.83 -6.18
CA PHE A 99 17.63 -12.42 -4.79
C PHE A 99 16.18 -11.99 -4.55
N LYS A 100 15.65 -12.38 -3.39
CA LYS A 100 14.34 -11.94 -2.90
C LYS A 100 14.53 -11.31 -1.53
N ILE A 101 13.95 -10.14 -1.32
CA ILE A 101 13.86 -9.57 0.02
C ILE A 101 12.65 -10.23 0.70
N PRO A 102 12.84 -11.00 1.78
CA PRO A 102 11.72 -11.62 2.49
C PRO A 102 10.97 -10.55 3.29
N LEU A 103 10.02 -9.87 2.64
CA LEU A 103 9.11 -8.97 3.31
C LEU A 103 7.97 -9.79 3.94
N PRO A 104 7.73 -9.67 5.25
CA PRO A 104 6.70 -10.45 5.92
C PRO A 104 5.32 -10.06 5.36
N PRO A 105 4.44 -11.03 5.05
CA PRO A 105 3.08 -10.77 4.55
C PRO A 105 2.29 -9.79 5.44
N LEU A 106 2.56 -9.84 6.74
CA LEU A 106 1.98 -8.96 7.75
C LEU A 106 2.15 -7.47 7.43
N LEU A 107 3.30 -7.06 6.87
CA LEU A 107 3.56 -5.66 6.53
C LEU A 107 2.56 -5.15 5.49
N TYR A 108 2.28 -5.95 4.45
CA TYR A 108 1.32 -5.59 3.41
C TYR A 108 -0.10 -5.51 3.96
N TYR A 109 -0.47 -6.44 4.84
CA TYR A 109 -1.80 -6.44 5.45
C TYR A 109 -2.02 -5.21 6.32
N ILE A 110 -1.01 -4.82 7.11
CA ILE A 110 -1.05 -3.59 7.91
C ILE A 110 -1.15 -2.38 6.99
N LEU A 111 -0.29 -2.27 5.98
CA LEU A 111 -0.25 -1.13 5.06
C LEU A 111 -1.59 -0.96 4.35
N PHE A 112 -2.17 -2.04 3.81
CA PHE A 112 -3.47 -2.00 3.16
C PHE A 112 -4.61 -1.66 4.11
N THR A 113 -4.56 -2.19 5.33
CA THR A 113 -5.59 -1.88 6.34
C THR A 113 -5.54 -0.41 6.74
N VAL A 114 -4.35 0.13 7.00
CA VAL A 114 -4.16 1.55 7.36
C VAL A 114 -4.56 2.46 6.20
N GLU A 115 -4.14 2.14 4.98
CA GLU A 115 -4.52 2.90 3.78
C GLU A 115 -6.05 2.87 3.56
N ALA A 116 -6.67 1.71 3.75
CA ALA A 116 -8.12 1.59 3.69
C ALA A 116 -8.82 2.47 4.71
N PHE A 117 -8.32 2.54 5.95
CA PHE A 117 -8.87 3.44 6.96
C PHE A 117 -8.76 4.90 6.53
N PHE A 118 -7.62 5.33 5.98
CA PHE A 118 -7.47 6.70 5.49
C PHE A 118 -8.42 7.02 4.34
N LEU A 119 -8.56 6.12 3.35
CA LEU A 119 -9.48 6.32 2.23
C LEU A 119 -10.95 6.35 2.64
N LEU A 120 -11.34 5.52 3.60
CA LEU A 120 -12.68 5.51 4.17
C LEU A 120 -12.95 6.78 4.98
N MET A 121 -11.99 7.23 5.79
CA MET A 121 -12.09 8.50 6.52
C MET A 121 -12.19 9.68 5.56
N ALA A 122 -11.36 9.71 4.52
CA ALA A 122 -11.42 10.75 3.48
C ALA A 122 -12.76 10.75 2.74
N TRP A 123 -13.31 9.57 2.45
CA TRP A 123 -14.64 9.45 1.87
C TRP A 123 -15.73 9.96 2.82
N LEU A 124 -15.67 9.60 4.11
CA LEU A 124 -16.62 10.02 5.14
C LEU A 124 -16.56 11.52 5.44
N THR A 125 -15.39 12.15 5.37
CA THR A 125 -15.26 13.61 5.61
C THR A 125 -15.71 14.45 4.42
N MET A 126 -15.74 13.88 3.22
CA MET A 126 -16.27 14.51 2.00
C MET A 126 -17.78 14.27 1.80
N LEU A 127 -18.43 13.60 2.74
CA LEU A 127 -19.82 13.13 2.74
C LEU A 127 -20.74 14.18 3.36
#